data_AF-S0FK98-F1
#
_entry.id   AF-S0FK98-F1
#
_cell.length_a   1.000
_cell.length_b   1.000
_cell.length_c   1.000
_cell.angle_alpha   90.00
_cell.angle_beta   90.00
_cell.angle_gamma   90.00
#
_symmetry.space_group_name_H-M   'P 1'
#
loop_
_entity.id
_entity.type
_entity.pdbx_description
1 polymer ?
#
loop_
_entity_poly.entity_id
_entity_poly.type
_entity_poly.pdbx_seq_one_letter_code
_entity_poly.pdbx_strand_id
1 'polypeptide(L)'
;MGRRGYGTLINAMAREAARQQRLAVADQKRQIREAERAKREAVRLAALNAKEEKQRYLQSRIDEVDEMNDVLKERISDLSNILMDTLTVNDTISFDSLKIHDEGPKYNPHPTLTITNREPKFKDFMKLVKSPGFFKKLIPGWQKRYDKEKNQAEENFNTAKVKYETAESERKQKLDEYKEEYEKEKSAWNLKVEQRCKEVDEFERAYKNKDITAVISYNSMVLERSQYPDGFPQNFRVTYADDSKELVIEYQLPTVEAIPSIQEYKYVKSKDTVGGKQKKQAEIKELYQDIIAAVCLRTIHEVFEADQGNAIDLVTFNGYVETVDPSTGKDIKPFLISIRVVKERFSEIDLKRIEKKACLRNLGATVSPRPDELQPVKPIVEFDMVDKRFVDQQDVLTELDNRPNLMDLNPFEFENLVANLFSKMGLDTKQTRSTKDGGVDAIAFDTRPVLGGKVVIQAKRYKNPVGVSAVRDLYGTMMNEGANKGILVTTSNYGKDAYDFSKDKPIELIDGGALLYLLDQVGVKARIIFPEDN
;
A
#
# COMPACT_ATOMS: atom_id res chain seq x y z
N MET A 1 -66.86 44.27 93.06
CA MET A 1 -65.92 43.16 92.75
C MET A 1 -65.20 43.49 91.45
N GLY A 2 -63.88 43.29 91.32
CA GLY A 2 -63.21 43.43 90.01
C GLY A 2 -61.75 43.92 89.94
N ARG A 3 -61.00 44.04 91.05
CA ARG A 3 -59.61 44.58 91.00
C ARG A 3 -58.48 43.62 91.42
N ARG A 4 -58.77 42.37 91.81
CA ARG A 4 -57.74 41.38 92.19
C ARG A 4 -57.39 40.32 91.13
N GLY A 5 -58.10 40.27 90.00
CA GLY A 5 -57.83 39.32 88.90
C GLY A 5 -56.96 39.88 87.76
N TYR A 6 -56.98 41.19 87.53
CA TYR A 6 -56.33 41.84 86.37
C TYR A 6 -54.79 41.88 86.45
N GLY A 7 -54.22 42.11 87.64
CA GLY A 7 -52.76 42.16 87.83
C GLY A 7 -52.07 40.80 87.64
N THR A 8 -52.74 39.71 88.01
CA THR A 8 -52.29 38.32 87.75
C THR A 8 -52.36 37.96 86.27
N LEU A 9 -53.36 38.46 85.55
CA LEU A 9 -53.57 38.21 84.12
C LEU A 9 -52.56 38.97 83.24
N ILE A 10 -52.29 40.25 83.55
CA ILE A 10 -51.27 41.05 82.86
C ILE A 10 -49.86 40.49 83.10
N ASN A 11 -49.53 40.09 84.33
CA ASN A 11 -48.26 39.44 84.63
C ASN A 11 -48.13 38.05 83.98
N ALA A 12 -49.24 37.32 83.78
CA ALA A 12 -49.23 36.06 83.02
C ALA A 12 -48.99 36.30 81.53
N MET A 13 -49.69 37.25 80.91
CA MET A 13 -49.50 37.64 79.50
C MET A 13 -48.10 38.20 79.22
N ALA A 14 -47.55 39.04 80.11
CA ALA A 14 -46.18 39.55 79.98
C ALA A 14 -45.13 38.43 80.09
N ARG A 15 -45.35 37.44 80.96
CA ARG A 15 -44.49 36.25 81.06
C ARG A 15 -44.59 35.36 79.84
N GLU A 16 -45.78 35.24 79.26
CA GLU A 16 -46.04 34.44 78.05
C GLU A 16 -45.46 35.10 76.79
N ALA A 17 -45.62 36.42 76.61
CA ALA A 17 -44.98 37.18 75.55
C ALA A 17 -43.44 37.15 75.67
N ALA A 18 -42.89 37.31 76.88
CA ALA A 18 -41.45 37.17 77.11
C ALA A 18 -40.96 35.73 76.83
N ARG A 19 -41.78 34.70 77.10
CA ARG A 19 -41.46 33.30 76.76
C ARG A 19 -41.48 33.08 75.25
N GLN A 20 -42.48 33.58 74.53
CA GLN A 20 -42.54 33.50 73.06
C GLN A 20 -41.38 34.25 72.40
N GLN A 21 -41.02 35.43 72.88
CA GLN A 21 -39.88 36.19 72.37
C GLN A 21 -38.55 35.46 72.63
N ARG A 22 -38.39 34.83 73.80
CA ARG A 22 -37.21 33.97 74.10
C ARG A 22 -37.15 32.74 73.19
N LEU A 23 -38.30 32.12 72.89
CA LEU A 23 -38.39 30.98 71.98
C LEU A 23 -38.03 31.40 70.54
N ALA A 24 -38.59 32.51 70.04
CA ALA A 24 -38.28 33.03 68.70
C ALA A 24 -36.78 33.39 68.55
N VAL A 25 -36.19 34.04 69.56
CA VAL A 25 -34.74 34.33 69.58
C VAL A 25 -33.91 33.05 69.66
N ALA A 26 -34.36 32.03 70.41
CA ALA A 26 -33.69 30.74 70.49
C ALA A 26 -33.76 29.97 69.16
N ASP A 27 -34.91 29.99 68.48
CA ASP A 27 -35.11 29.38 67.16
C ASP A 27 -34.31 30.09 66.08
N GLN A 28 -34.28 31.42 66.06
CA GLN A 28 -33.44 32.19 65.14
C GLN A 28 -31.94 31.89 65.38
N LYS A 29 -31.49 31.83 66.64
CA LYS A 29 -30.13 31.40 66.98
C LYS A 29 -29.85 29.95 66.61
N ARG A 30 -30.86 29.07 66.59
CA ARG A 30 -30.73 27.68 66.14
C ARG A 30 -30.58 27.62 64.62
N GLN A 31 -31.43 28.32 63.87
CA GLN A 31 -31.36 28.41 62.42
C GLN A 31 -30.04 29.00 61.93
N ILE A 32 -29.53 30.06 62.57
CA ILE A 32 -28.21 30.63 62.24
C ILE A 32 -27.11 29.61 62.48
N ARG A 33 -27.12 28.88 63.60
CA ARG A 33 -26.13 27.82 63.89
C ARG A 33 -26.22 26.64 62.92
N GLU A 34 -27.43 26.25 62.52
CA GLU A 34 -27.65 25.20 61.52
C GLU A 34 -27.15 25.64 60.14
N ALA A 35 -27.45 26.87 59.71
CA ALA A 35 -26.93 27.45 58.47
C ALA A 35 -25.40 27.59 58.47
N GLU A 36 -24.80 28.00 59.61
CA GLU A 36 -23.34 28.05 59.75
C GLU A 36 -22.69 26.67 59.69
N ARG A 37 -23.31 25.65 60.30
CA ARG A 37 -22.85 24.25 60.21
C ARG A 37 -22.93 23.73 58.78
N ALA A 38 -24.06 23.94 58.11
CA ALA A 38 -24.26 23.56 56.71
C ALA A 38 -23.25 24.25 55.78
N LYS A 39 -22.97 25.55 55.99
CA LYS A 39 -21.95 26.28 55.23
C LYS A 39 -20.55 25.72 55.44
N ARG A 40 -20.18 25.39 56.69
CA ARG A 40 -18.88 24.75 57.00
C ARG A 40 -18.74 23.37 56.37
N GLU A 41 -19.82 22.59 56.38
CA GLU A 41 -19.86 21.27 55.77
C GLU A 41 -19.74 21.35 54.23
N ALA A 42 -20.45 22.28 53.60
CA ALA A 42 -20.34 22.52 52.15
C ALA A 42 -18.91 22.92 51.75
N VAL A 43 -18.25 23.81 52.50
CA VAL A 43 -16.84 24.19 52.24
C VAL A 43 -15.90 22.99 52.42
N ARG A 44 -16.11 22.16 53.44
CA ARG A 44 -15.32 20.94 53.65
C ARG A 44 -15.50 19.95 52.50
N LEU A 45 -16.73 19.73 52.05
CA LEU A 45 -17.04 18.83 50.93
C LEU A 45 -16.43 19.35 49.63
N ALA A 46 -16.52 20.65 49.35
CA ALA A 46 -15.88 21.27 48.20
C ALA A 46 -14.35 21.11 48.23
N ALA A 47 -13.72 21.26 49.39
CA ALA A 47 -12.27 21.06 49.55
C ALA A 47 -11.85 19.59 49.36
N LEU A 48 -12.68 18.63 49.80
CA LEU A 48 -12.46 17.21 49.56
C LEU A 48 -12.57 16.88 48.07
N ASN A 49 -13.64 17.33 47.42
CA ASN A 49 -13.84 17.11 45.98
C ASN A 49 -12.70 17.72 45.16
N ALA A 50 -12.28 18.96 45.46
CA ALA A 50 -11.16 19.60 44.77
C ALA A 50 -9.83 18.84 44.97
N LYS A 51 -9.62 18.24 46.15
CA LYS A 51 -8.46 17.38 46.42
C LYS A 51 -8.53 16.08 45.61
N GLU A 52 -9.69 15.45 45.55
CA GLU A 52 -9.91 14.23 44.76
C GLU A 52 -9.73 14.48 43.26
N GLU A 53 -10.29 15.58 42.73
CA GLU A 53 -10.10 16.00 41.33
C GLU A 53 -8.63 16.23 41.01
N LYS A 54 -7.89 16.92 41.89
CA LYS A 54 -6.45 17.12 41.72
C LYS A 54 -5.66 15.79 41.74
N GLN A 55 -6.07 14.84 42.58
CA GLN A 55 -5.47 13.50 42.61
C GLN A 55 -5.77 12.71 41.33
N ARG A 56 -7.02 12.74 40.85
CA ARG A 56 -7.41 12.10 39.57
C ARG A 56 -6.65 12.69 38.39
N TYR A 57 -6.52 14.02 38.34
CA TYR A 57 -5.74 14.69 37.30
C TYR A 57 -4.27 14.26 37.35
N LEU A 58 -3.65 14.24 38.54
CA LEU A 58 -2.27 13.80 38.69
C LEU A 58 -2.10 12.32 38.28
N GLN A 59 -3.04 11.46 38.63
CA GLN A 59 -3.01 10.05 38.24
C GLN A 59 -3.10 9.92 36.72
N SER A 60 -4.05 10.62 36.09
CA SER A 60 -4.17 10.64 34.63
C SER A 60 -2.88 11.09 33.92
N ARG A 61 -2.14 12.04 34.48
CA ARG A 61 -0.83 12.46 33.95
C ARG A 61 0.28 11.43 34.15
N ILE A 62 0.20 10.63 35.20
CA ILE A 62 1.13 9.51 35.42
C ILE A 62 0.81 8.39 34.44
N ASP A 63 -0.47 8.03 34.32
CA ASP A 63 -0.94 7.00 33.39
C ASP A 63 -0.55 7.34 31.94
N GLU A 64 -0.74 8.60 31.50
CA GLU A 64 -0.29 9.09 30.18
C GLU A 64 1.22 8.87 29.98
N VAL A 65 2.04 9.15 30.99
CA VAL A 65 3.50 8.97 30.91
C VAL A 65 3.89 7.49 30.89
N ASP A 66 3.18 6.65 31.64
CA ASP A 66 3.42 5.21 31.66
C ASP A 66 3.08 4.59 30.31
N GLU A 67 1.95 4.97 29.70
CA GLU A 67 1.57 4.58 28.33
C GLU A 67 2.64 4.98 27.30
N MET A 68 3.12 6.24 27.36
CA MET A 68 4.19 6.71 26.47
C MET A 68 5.51 5.93 26.65
N ASN A 69 5.83 5.56 27.88
CA ASN A 69 7.01 4.76 28.18
C ASN A 69 6.86 3.31 27.72
N ASP A 70 5.66 2.74 27.76
CA ASP A 70 5.40 1.39 27.29
C ASP A 70 5.51 1.30 25.76
N VAL A 71 4.95 2.27 25.02
CA VAL A 71 5.15 2.41 23.57
C VAL A 71 6.64 2.56 23.23
N LEU A 72 7.39 3.36 24.01
CA LEU A 72 8.83 3.52 23.82
C LEU A 72 9.60 2.20 24.04
N LYS A 73 9.23 1.42 25.06
CA LYS A 73 9.86 0.12 25.34
C LYS A 73 9.58 -0.88 24.24
N GLU A 74 8.33 -0.98 23.79
CA GLU A 74 7.92 -1.84 22.67
C GLU A 74 8.74 -1.50 21.43
N ARG A 75 8.79 -0.21 21.07
CA ARG A 75 9.59 0.25 19.93
C ARG A 75 11.07 -0.12 20.03
N ILE A 76 11.70 0.02 21.20
CA ILE A 76 13.10 -0.37 21.40
C ILE A 76 13.27 -1.89 21.33
N SER A 77 12.30 -2.65 21.84
CA SER A 77 12.28 -4.11 21.74
C SER A 77 12.24 -4.56 20.29
N ASP A 78 11.32 -4.02 19.48
CA ASP A 78 11.18 -4.35 18.05
C ASP A 78 12.48 -4.08 17.28
N LEU A 79 13.10 -2.91 17.52
CA LEU A 79 14.39 -2.56 16.90
C LEU A 79 15.53 -3.51 17.29
N SER A 80 15.51 -4.03 18.52
CA SER A 80 16.58 -4.91 19.02
C SER A 80 16.39 -6.37 18.59
N ASN A 81 15.15 -6.76 18.31
CA ASN A 81 14.76 -8.13 17.98
C ASN A 81 14.59 -8.41 16.49
N ILE A 82 14.84 -7.43 15.59
CA ILE A 82 14.75 -7.57 14.12
C ILE A 82 15.27 -8.92 13.60
N LEU A 83 16.47 -9.33 14.05
CA LEU A 83 17.05 -10.61 13.64
C LEU A 83 16.41 -11.81 14.35
N MET A 84 16.03 -11.69 15.62
CA MET A 84 15.47 -12.81 16.37
C MET A 84 14.06 -13.18 15.93
N ASP A 85 13.27 -12.19 15.49
CA ASP A 85 11.88 -12.37 15.09
C ASP A 85 11.78 -13.24 13.82
N THR A 86 12.63 -13.01 12.81
CA THR A 86 12.69 -13.84 11.59
C THR A 86 13.03 -15.30 11.89
N LEU A 87 13.90 -15.59 12.88
CA LEU A 87 14.30 -16.98 13.23
C LEU A 87 13.17 -17.84 13.81
N THR A 88 11.99 -17.26 14.04
CA THR A 88 10.78 -17.95 14.50
C THR A 88 9.72 -18.12 13.42
N VAL A 89 9.90 -17.43 12.30
CA VAL A 89 9.04 -17.47 11.12
C VAL A 89 9.71 -18.38 10.08
N ASN A 90 8.90 -19.05 9.26
CA ASN A 90 9.41 -19.73 8.07
C ASN A 90 9.18 -18.81 6.88
N ASP A 91 10.26 -18.34 6.27
CA ASP A 91 10.21 -17.36 5.19
C ASP A 91 9.90 -18.00 3.82
N THR A 92 9.75 -19.32 3.79
CA THR A 92 9.41 -20.09 2.59
C THR A 92 8.00 -19.77 2.08
N ILE A 93 7.91 -19.33 0.82
CA ILE A 93 6.62 -19.13 0.14
C ILE A 93 6.19 -20.43 -0.54
N SER A 94 5.13 -21.05 -0.02
CA SER A 94 4.47 -22.16 -0.72
C SER A 94 3.85 -21.67 -2.03
N PHE A 95 4.18 -22.30 -3.16
CA PHE A 95 3.55 -22.02 -4.46
C PHE A 95 2.04 -22.25 -4.41
N ASP A 96 1.57 -23.25 -3.66
CA ASP A 96 0.14 -23.50 -3.48
C ASP A 96 -0.59 -22.33 -2.78
N SER A 97 0.10 -21.59 -1.90
CA SER A 97 -0.47 -20.40 -1.25
C SER A 97 -0.73 -19.25 -2.22
N LEU A 98 -0.13 -19.29 -3.42
CA LEU A 98 -0.33 -18.29 -4.48
C LEU A 98 -1.54 -18.60 -5.36
N LYS A 99 -2.12 -19.81 -5.22
CA LYS A 99 -3.33 -20.23 -5.93
C LYS A 99 -4.58 -19.68 -5.25
N ILE A 100 -5.67 -19.59 -6.01
CA ILE A 100 -6.97 -19.16 -5.48
C ILE A 100 -7.68 -20.37 -4.90
N HIS A 101 -7.91 -20.35 -3.58
CA HIS A 101 -8.65 -21.38 -2.84
C HIS A 101 -10.09 -20.98 -2.50
N ASP A 102 -10.51 -19.77 -2.88
CA ASP A 102 -11.86 -19.28 -2.63
C ASP A 102 -12.90 -20.05 -3.48
N GLU A 103 -14.00 -20.45 -2.84
CA GLU A 103 -15.13 -21.15 -3.44
C GLU A 103 -15.82 -20.30 -4.53
N GLY A 104 -15.60 -18.98 -4.52
CA GLY A 104 -16.11 -18.04 -5.51
C GLY A 104 -17.57 -17.65 -5.28
N PRO A 105 -18.26 -17.11 -6.31
CA PRO A 105 -19.61 -16.63 -6.16
C PRO A 105 -20.57 -17.75 -5.77
N LYS A 106 -21.53 -17.44 -4.89
CA LYS A 106 -22.57 -18.36 -4.40
C LYS A 106 -23.91 -17.99 -5.04
N TYR A 107 -24.64 -18.99 -5.50
CA TYR A 107 -25.99 -18.79 -6.04
C TYR A 107 -26.95 -18.44 -4.91
N ASN A 108 -27.39 -17.18 -4.85
CA ASN A 108 -28.29 -16.70 -3.81
C ASN A 108 -29.40 -15.78 -4.38
N PRO A 109 -30.40 -16.34 -5.07
CA PRO A 109 -31.49 -15.55 -5.64
C PRO A 109 -32.28 -14.84 -4.55
N HIS A 110 -32.85 -13.67 -4.90
CA HIS A 110 -33.58 -12.85 -3.94
C HIS A 110 -34.70 -13.65 -3.24
N PRO A 111 -34.89 -13.54 -1.91
CA PRO A 111 -35.84 -14.37 -1.14
C PRO A 111 -37.30 -14.31 -1.62
N THR A 112 -37.70 -13.23 -2.29
CA THR A 112 -39.06 -13.10 -2.85
C THR A 112 -39.26 -13.92 -4.12
N LEU A 113 -38.19 -14.30 -4.82
CA LEU A 113 -38.23 -15.13 -6.02
C LEU A 113 -38.25 -16.63 -5.68
N THR A 114 -37.73 -17.01 -4.52
CA THR A 114 -37.71 -18.40 -4.04
C THR A 114 -39.05 -18.86 -3.45
N ILE A 115 -39.92 -17.93 -3.07
CA ILE A 115 -41.29 -18.21 -2.63
C ILE A 115 -42.20 -18.37 -3.85
N THR A 116 -42.88 -19.51 -3.97
CA THR A 116 -43.88 -19.73 -5.02
C THR A 116 -45.18 -18.99 -4.71
N ASN A 117 -45.78 -18.34 -5.72
CA ASN A 117 -47.09 -17.72 -5.52
C ASN A 117 -48.15 -18.80 -5.24
N ARG A 118 -49.16 -18.45 -4.44
CA ARG A 118 -50.27 -19.37 -4.16
C ARG A 118 -51.26 -19.37 -5.32
N GLU A 119 -51.45 -20.53 -5.94
CA GLU A 119 -52.45 -20.72 -7.00
C GLU A 119 -53.87 -20.40 -6.49
N PRO A 120 -54.63 -19.54 -7.19
CA PRO A 120 -56.02 -19.27 -6.84
C PRO A 120 -56.86 -20.51 -7.09
N LYS A 121 -57.66 -20.91 -6.09
CA LYS A 121 -58.58 -22.06 -6.21
C LYS A 121 -60.00 -21.54 -6.37
N PHE A 122 -60.72 -22.00 -7.39
CA PHE A 122 -62.11 -21.61 -7.67
C PHE A 122 -63.03 -21.75 -6.43
N LYS A 123 -62.80 -22.79 -5.62
CA LYS A 123 -63.52 -23.04 -4.35
C LYS A 123 -63.45 -21.87 -3.36
N ASP A 124 -62.34 -21.12 -3.33
CA ASP A 124 -62.15 -20.01 -2.38
C ASP A 124 -62.97 -18.77 -2.79
N PHE A 125 -63.19 -18.56 -4.09
CA PHE A 125 -64.06 -17.51 -4.62
C PHE A 125 -65.54 -17.88 -4.46
N MET A 126 -65.88 -19.16 -4.61
CA MET A 126 -67.24 -19.66 -4.41
C MET A 126 -67.73 -19.60 -2.96
N LYS A 127 -66.84 -19.64 -1.96
CA LYS A 127 -67.21 -19.46 -0.54
C LYS A 127 -67.78 -18.08 -0.24
N LEU A 128 -67.43 -17.07 -1.04
CA LEU A 128 -67.90 -15.69 -0.90
C LEU A 128 -69.32 -15.51 -1.45
N VAL A 129 -69.78 -16.43 -2.31
CA VAL A 129 -71.13 -16.45 -2.85
C VAL A 129 -72.07 -17.09 -1.81
N LYS A 130 -72.91 -16.27 -1.18
CA LYS A 130 -73.85 -16.75 -0.15
C LYS A 130 -75.02 -17.45 -0.83
N SER A 131 -75.08 -18.78 -0.74
CA SER A 131 -76.27 -19.51 -1.17
C SER A 131 -77.49 -19.05 -0.34
N PRO A 132 -78.61 -18.66 -0.97
CA PRO A 132 -79.77 -18.20 -0.23
C PRO A 132 -80.39 -19.35 0.57
N GLY A 133 -80.55 -19.15 1.89
CA GLY A 133 -81.34 -20.04 2.74
C GLY A 133 -82.81 -20.11 2.30
N PHE A 134 -83.54 -21.13 2.75
CA PHE A 134 -84.89 -21.50 2.28
C PHE A 134 -85.86 -20.30 2.14
N PHE A 135 -85.91 -19.40 3.12
CA PHE A 135 -86.79 -18.21 3.09
C PHE A 135 -86.36 -17.08 2.13
N LYS A 136 -85.09 -17.04 1.69
CA LYS A 136 -84.57 -16.05 0.73
C LYS A 136 -84.79 -16.44 -0.74
N LYS A 137 -85.19 -17.69 -1.02
CA LYS A 137 -85.56 -18.18 -2.35
C LYS A 137 -87.00 -17.81 -2.76
N LEU A 138 -87.74 -17.14 -1.88
CA LEU A 138 -89.10 -16.64 -2.14
C LEU A 138 -89.13 -15.17 -2.63
N ILE A 139 -87.97 -14.50 -2.69
CA ILE A 139 -87.85 -13.09 -3.12
C ILE A 139 -87.77 -13.02 -4.65
N PRO A 140 -88.66 -12.29 -5.35
CA PRO A 140 -88.59 -12.14 -6.81
C PRO A 140 -87.22 -11.63 -7.28
N GLY A 141 -86.59 -12.34 -8.22
CA GLY A 141 -85.27 -11.98 -8.75
C GLY A 141 -84.05 -12.54 -7.99
N TRP A 142 -84.25 -13.42 -6.99
CA TRP A 142 -83.16 -14.07 -6.25
C TRP A 142 -82.22 -14.90 -7.15
N GLN A 143 -82.75 -15.63 -8.15
CA GLN A 143 -81.97 -16.39 -9.13
C GLN A 143 -81.03 -15.47 -9.90
N LYS A 144 -81.57 -14.37 -10.45
CA LYS A 144 -80.77 -13.36 -11.17
C LYS A 144 -79.65 -12.75 -10.29
N ARG A 145 -79.89 -12.56 -8.99
CA ARG A 145 -78.86 -12.06 -8.04
C ARG A 145 -77.79 -13.10 -7.74
N TYR A 146 -78.18 -14.34 -7.49
CA TYR A 146 -77.25 -15.45 -7.26
C TYR A 146 -76.41 -15.76 -8.50
N ASP A 147 -77.02 -15.79 -9.69
CA ASP A 147 -76.32 -15.97 -10.96
C ASP A 147 -75.36 -14.81 -11.24
N LYS A 148 -75.75 -13.58 -10.90
CA LYS A 148 -74.85 -12.40 -10.97
C LYS A 148 -73.66 -12.53 -10.02
N GLU A 149 -73.88 -12.92 -8.76
CA GLU A 149 -72.80 -13.13 -7.78
C GLU A 149 -71.87 -14.29 -8.17
N LYS A 150 -72.43 -15.36 -8.74
CA LYS A 150 -71.66 -16.49 -9.26
C LYS A 150 -70.81 -16.08 -10.47
N ASN A 151 -71.39 -15.39 -11.45
CA ASN A 151 -70.67 -14.88 -12.62
C ASN A 151 -69.57 -13.89 -12.19
N GLN A 152 -69.83 -13.05 -11.19
CA GLN A 152 -68.82 -12.15 -10.63
C GLN A 152 -67.68 -12.92 -9.94
N ALA A 153 -67.99 -13.98 -9.20
CA ALA A 153 -66.98 -14.83 -8.57
C ALA A 153 -66.12 -15.57 -9.61
N GLU A 154 -66.72 -16.00 -10.71
CA GLU A 154 -66.03 -16.62 -11.85
C GLU A 154 -65.12 -15.61 -12.59
N GLU A 155 -65.59 -14.39 -12.83
CA GLU A 155 -64.80 -13.30 -13.40
C GLU A 155 -63.64 -12.90 -12.48
N ASN A 156 -63.88 -12.81 -11.17
CA ASN A 156 -62.86 -12.54 -10.16
C ASN A 156 -61.82 -13.66 -10.09
N PHE A 157 -62.25 -14.92 -10.19
CA PHE A 157 -61.36 -16.08 -10.25
C PHE A 157 -60.51 -16.06 -11.52
N ASN A 158 -61.11 -15.83 -12.69
CA ASN A 158 -60.38 -15.75 -13.96
C ASN A 158 -59.35 -14.60 -13.93
N THR A 159 -59.74 -13.44 -13.39
CA THR A 159 -58.82 -12.30 -13.20
C THR A 159 -57.67 -12.65 -12.25
N ALA A 160 -57.96 -13.32 -11.12
CA ALA A 160 -56.94 -13.76 -10.17
C ALA A 160 -56.02 -14.82 -10.76
N LYS A 161 -56.55 -15.73 -11.60
CA LYS A 161 -55.80 -16.75 -12.31
C LYS A 161 -54.83 -16.14 -13.32
N VAL A 162 -55.29 -15.20 -14.15
CA VAL A 162 -54.42 -14.47 -15.09
C VAL A 162 -53.31 -13.73 -14.33
N LYS A 163 -53.64 -13.01 -13.24
CA LYS A 163 -52.64 -12.33 -12.40
C LYS A 163 -51.60 -13.29 -11.83
N TYR A 164 -52.03 -14.47 -11.37
CA TYR A 164 -51.13 -15.51 -10.87
C TYR A 164 -50.22 -16.06 -11.98
N GLU A 165 -50.77 -16.38 -13.15
CA GLU A 165 -49.99 -16.88 -14.29
C GLU A 165 -48.95 -15.86 -14.77
N THR A 166 -49.32 -14.57 -14.85
CA THR A 166 -48.37 -13.49 -15.17
C THR A 166 -47.28 -13.38 -14.12
N ALA A 167 -47.63 -13.33 -12.83
CA ALA A 167 -46.66 -13.21 -11.74
C ALA A 167 -45.71 -14.43 -11.64
N GLU A 168 -46.20 -15.65 -11.85
CA GLU A 168 -45.35 -16.84 -11.92
C GLU A 168 -44.46 -16.86 -13.15
N SER A 169 -44.93 -16.38 -14.30
CA SER A 169 -44.11 -16.23 -15.50
C SER A 169 -42.98 -15.23 -15.28
N GLU A 170 -43.28 -14.05 -14.72
CA GLU A 170 -42.27 -13.02 -14.39
C GLU A 170 -41.26 -13.52 -13.34
N ARG A 171 -41.73 -14.25 -12.32
CA ARG A 171 -40.87 -14.84 -11.29
C ARG A 171 -39.89 -15.85 -11.89
N LYS A 172 -40.38 -16.73 -12.77
CA LYS A 172 -39.54 -17.73 -13.48
C LYS A 172 -38.52 -17.04 -14.38
N GLN A 173 -38.95 -16.06 -15.17
CA GLN A 173 -38.05 -15.30 -16.03
C GLN A 173 -36.92 -14.64 -15.22
N LYS A 174 -37.25 -13.98 -14.10
CA LYS A 174 -36.23 -13.36 -13.23
C LYS A 174 -35.30 -14.38 -12.58
N LEU A 175 -35.79 -15.58 -12.25
CA LEU A 175 -34.94 -16.66 -11.73
C LEU A 175 -34.00 -17.21 -12.80
N ASP A 176 -34.48 -17.33 -14.03
CA ASP A 176 -33.68 -17.77 -15.18
C ASP A 176 -32.61 -16.72 -15.49
N GLU A 177 -32.97 -15.43 -15.55
CA GLU A 177 -32.02 -14.31 -15.70
C GLU A 177 -30.95 -14.31 -14.59
N TYR A 178 -31.36 -14.48 -13.32
CA TYR A 178 -30.42 -14.53 -12.19
C TYR A 178 -29.51 -15.77 -12.25
N LYS A 179 -30.03 -16.89 -12.76
CA LYS A 179 -29.27 -18.12 -12.96
C LYS A 179 -28.26 -17.97 -14.08
N GLU A 180 -28.65 -17.37 -15.21
CA GLU A 180 -27.75 -17.08 -16.33
C GLU A 180 -26.63 -16.12 -15.90
N GLU A 181 -26.96 -15.07 -15.14
CA GLU A 181 -25.97 -14.14 -14.60
C GLU A 181 -24.99 -14.83 -13.65
N TYR A 182 -25.49 -15.66 -12.74
CA TYR A 182 -24.65 -16.48 -11.86
C TYR A 182 -23.77 -17.47 -12.62
N GLU A 183 -24.29 -18.16 -13.64
CA GLU A 183 -23.50 -19.10 -14.46
C GLU A 183 -22.40 -18.36 -15.24
N LYS A 184 -22.68 -17.15 -15.73
CA LYS A 184 -21.69 -16.27 -16.37
C LYS A 184 -20.62 -15.82 -15.39
N GLU A 185 -21.01 -15.37 -14.20
CA GLU A 185 -20.07 -14.96 -13.15
C GLU A 185 -19.21 -16.15 -12.68
N LYS A 186 -19.83 -17.31 -12.45
CA LYS A 186 -19.15 -18.53 -12.01
C LYS A 186 -18.18 -19.06 -13.06
N SER A 187 -18.55 -19.03 -14.34
CA SER A 187 -17.65 -19.42 -15.43
C SER A 187 -16.47 -18.46 -15.58
N ALA A 188 -16.69 -17.15 -15.48
CA ALA A 188 -15.62 -16.16 -15.47
C ALA A 188 -14.69 -16.34 -14.25
N TRP A 189 -15.25 -16.62 -13.07
CA TRP A 189 -14.50 -16.95 -11.86
C TRP A 189 -13.63 -18.20 -12.06
N ASN A 190 -14.22 -19.29 -12.56
CA ASN A 190 -13.50 -20.54 -12.80
C ASN A 190 -12.34 -20.35 -13.79
N LEU A 191 -12.54 -19.58 -14.86
CA LEU A 191 -11.48 -19.26 -15.82
C LEU A 191 -10.35 -18.46 -15.16
N LYS A 192 -10.67 -17.49 -14.30
CA LYS A 192 -9.68 -16.73 -13.52
C LYS A 192 -8.89 -17.64 -12.57
N VAL A 193 -9.56 -18.58 -11.89
CA VAL A 193 -8.90 -19.57 -11.02
C VAL A 193 -7.97 -20.47 -11.83
N GLU A 194 -8.44 -21.01 -12.95
CA GLU A 194 -7.64 -21.86 -13.84
C GLU A 194 -6.40 -21.12 -14.36
N GLN A 195 -6.59 -19.88 -14.86
CA GLN A 195 -5.49 -19.05 -15.35
C GLN A 195 -4.47 -18.79 -14.25
N ARG A 196 -4.92 -18.39 -13.05
CA ARG A 196 -4.03 -18.13 -11.91
C ARG A 196 -3.27 -19.38 -11.47
N CYS A 197 -3.95 -20.52 -11.38
CA CYS A 197 -3.31 -21.80 -11.04
C CYS A 197 -2.23 -22.16 -12.07
N LYS A 198 -2.54 -21.98 -13.36
CA LYS A 198 -1.58 -22.22 -14.45
C LYS A 198 -0.36 -21.30 -14.37
N GLU A 199 -0.57 -19.99 -14.15
CA GLU A 199 0.52 -19.02 -13.97
C GLU A 199 1.44 -19.41 -12.80
N VAL A 200 0.85 -19.83 -11.68
CA VAL A 200 1.60 -20.28 -10.50
C VAL A 200 2.37 -21.57 -10.79
N ASP A 201 1.78 -22.55 -11.48
CA ASP A 201 2.46 -23.81 -11.84
C ASP A 201 3.61 -23.58 -12.84
N GLU A 202 3.44 -22.64 -13.77
CA GLU A 202 4.49 -22.22 -14.71
C GLU A 202 5.62 -21.51 -13.97
N PHE A 203 5.30 -20.63 -13.04
CA PHE A 203 6.26 -19.95 -12.18
C PHE A 203 7.04 -20.93 -11.29
N GLU A 204 6.37 -21.87 -10.64
CA GLU A 204 7.00 -22.93 -9.85
C GLU A 204 7.98 -23.76 -10.69
N ARG A 205 7.57 -24.14 -11.91
CA ARG A 205 8.42 -24.90 -12.83
C ARG A 205 9.65 -24.08 -13.25
N ALA A 206 9.46 -22.80 -13.58
CA ALA A 206 10.54 -21.90 -13.96
C ALA A 206 11.54 -21.73 -12.80
N TYR A 207 11.05 -21.53 -11.58
CA TYR A 207 11.88 -21.41 -10.37
C TYR A 207 12.67 -22.69 -10.10
N LYS A 208 12.03 -23.87 -10.17
CA LYS A 208 12.72 -25.18 -10.01
C LYS A 208 13.77 -25.43 -11.08
N ASN A 209 13.55 -24.91 -12.29
CA ASN A 209 14.52 -24.93 -13.38
C ASN A 209 15.59 -23.84 -13.28
N LYS A 210 15.57 -23.02 -12.21
CA LYS A 210 16.53 -21.94 -11.93
C LYS A 210 16.53 -20.86 -13.01
N ASP A 211 15.37 -20.62 -13.61
CA ASP A 211 15.19 -19.49 -14.51
C ASP A 211 15.50 -18.18 -13.76
N ILE A 212 16.29 -17.32 -14.38
CA ILE A 212 16.80 -16.09 -13.76
C ILE A 212 15.64 -15.20 -13.28
N THR A 213 14.63 -15.01 -14.11
CA THR A 213 13.48 -14.15 -13.80
C THR A 213 12.66 -14.75 -12.66
N ALA A 214 12.48 -16.07 -12.67
CA ALA A 214 11.75 -16.77 -11.62
C ALA A 214 12.47 -16.74 -10.27
N VAL A 215 13.79 -16.92 -10.25
CA VAL A 215 14.61 -16.83 -9.03
C VAL A 215 14.56 -15.40 -8.46
N ILE A 216 14.73 -14.37 -9.30
CA ILE A 216 14.62 -12.98 -8.87
C ILE A 216 13.22 -12.72 -8.29
N SER A 217 12.17 -13.08 -9.02
CA SER A 217 10.79 -12.80 -8.60
C SER A 217 10.42 -13.52 -7.30
N TYR A 218 10.85 -14.78 -7.14
CA TYR A 218 10.60 -15.53 -5.90
C TYR A 218 11.27 -14.87 -4.70
N ASN A 219 12.55 -14.49 -4.82
CA ASN A 219 13.27 -13.83 -3.72
C ASN A 219 12.73 -12.43 -3.44
N SER A 220 12.28 -11.68 -4.46
CA SER A 220 11.58 -10.41 -4.24
C SER A 220 10.30 -10.61 -3.43
N MET A 221 9.51 -11.65 -3.73
CA MET A 221 8.31 -11.95 -2.94
C MET A 221 8.63 -12.33 -1.49
N VAL A 222 9.75 -13.03 -1.24
CA VAL A 222 10.21 -13.36 0.12
C VAL A 222 10.50 -12.07 0.89
N LEU A 223 11.31 -11.17 0.31
CA LEU A 223 11.71 -9.90 0.95
C LEU A 223 10.55 -8.89 1.09
N GLU A 224 9.57 -8.93 0.19
CA GLU A 224 8.32 -8.14 0.29
C GLU A 224 7.46 -8.58 1.48
N ARG A 225 7.52 -9.86 1.87
CA ARG A 225 6.76 -10.39 3.03
C ARG A 225 7.45 -10.13 4.37
N SER A 226 8.74 -9.78 4.37
CA SER A 226 9.50 -9.46 5.58
C SER A 226 8.87 -8.30 6.35
N GLN A 227 8.53 -8.52 7.62
CA GLN A 227 7.98 -7.47 8.48
C GLN A 227 9.08 -6.70 9.20
N TYR A 228 9.12 -5.38 9.03
CA TYR A 228 10.04 -4.50 9.75
C TYR A 228 9.29 -3.54 10.67
N PRO A 229 9.94 -3.01 11.73
CA PRO A 229 9.33 -2.00 12.59
C PRO A 229 8.89 -0.76 11.79
N ASP A 230 7.84 -0.07 12.25
CA ASP A 230 7.29 1.12 11.57
C ASP A 230 8.36 2.14 11.16
N GLY A 231 8.24 2.73 9.97
CA GLY A 231 9.19 3.72 9.47
C GLY A 231 10.51 3.14 8.93
N PHE A 232 10.64 1.82 8.83
CA PHE A 232 11.72 1.20 8.07
C PHE A 232 11.42 1.26 6.57
N PRO A 233 12.42 1.59 5.74
CA PRO A 233 12.28 1.46 4.30
C PRO A 233 12.24 -0.03 3.91
N GLN A 234 11.45 -0.34 2.89
CA GLN A 234 11.36 -1.68 2.30
C GLN A 234 11.61 -1.62 0.78
N ASN A 235 12.52 -0.73 0.38
CA ASN A 235 12.95 -0.62 -1.01
C ASN A 235 14.23 -1.44 -1.20
N PHE A 236 14.20 -2.31 -2.20
CA PHE A 236 15.33 -3.15 -2.54
C PHE A 236 15.35 -3.46 -4.03
N ARG A 237 16.52 -3.89 -4.52
CA ARG A 237 16.71 -4.44 -5.86
C ARG A 237 17.36 -5.81 -5.73
N VAL A 238 16.92 -6.75 -6.56
CA VAL A 238 17.45 -8.11 -6.60
C VAL A 238 17.86 -8.43 -8.03
N THR A 239 19.05 -9.00 -8.19
CA THR A 239 19.52 -9.61 -9.44
C THR A 239 20.14 -10.96 -9.15
N TYR A 240 20.26 -11.81 -10.17
CA TYR A 240 20.74 -13.18 -10.05
C TYR A 240 21.69 -13.53 -11.20
N ALA A 241 22.89 -13.99 -10.83
CA ALA A 241 23.86 -14.58 -11.73
C ALA A 241 23.75 -16.11 -11.67
N ASP A 242 23.36 -16.73 -12.78
CA ASP A 242 23.12 -18.17 -12.91
C ASP A 242 24.42 -19.00 -12.99
N ASP A 243 25.50 -18.43 -13.51
CA ASP A 243 26.81 -19.06 -13.63
C ASP A 243 27.49 -19.25 -12.27
N SER A 244 27.40 -18.25 -11.39
CA SER A 244 27.89 -18.30 -10.01
C SER A 244 26.83 -18.70 -8.98
N LYS A 245 25.56 -18.83 -9.41
CA LYS A 245 24.38 -18.99 -8.54
C LYS A 245 24.34 -17.95 -7.41
N GLU A 246 24.66 -16.72 -7.79
CA GLU A 246 24.79 -15.60 -6.88
C GLU A 246 23.56 -14.71 -6.93
N LEU A 247 22.92 -14.52 -5.78
CA LEU A 247 21.87 -13.52 -5.60
C LEU A 247 22.49 -12.23 -5.08
N VAL A 248 22.33 -11.13 -5.81
CA VAL A 248 22.82 -9.81 -5.38
C VAL A 248 21.63 -8.94 -4.99
N ILE A 249 21.69 -8.43 -3.77
CA ILE A 249 20.62 -7.66 -3.14
C ILE A 249 21.17 -6.29 -2.78
N GLU A 250 20.56 -5.24 -3.31
CA GLU A 250 20.70 -3.89 -2.78
C GLU A 250 19.50 -3.57 -1.91
N TYR A 251 19.72 -3.19 -0.67
CA TYR A 251 18.65 -2.97 0.29
C TYR A 251 18.77 -1.59 0.93
N GLN A 252 17.68 -0.82 0.94
CA GLN A 252 17.63 0.47 1.63
C GLN A 252 17.53 0.23 3.15
N LEU A 253 18.48 0.78 3.89
CA LEU A 253 18.55 0.74 5.34
C LEU A 253 17.84 1.97 5.93
N PRO A 254 17.29 1.88 7.16
CA PRO A 254 16.78 3.05 7.86
C PRO A 254 17.91 4.05 8.16
N THR A 255 17.58 5.32 8.31
CA THR A 255 18.50 6.32 8.85
C THR A 255 18.57 6.22 10.38
N VAL A 256 19.53 6.92 11.00
CA VAL A 256 19.65 7.01 12.46
C VAL A 256 18.38 7.60 13.12
N GLU A 257 17.55 8.31 12.37
CA GLU A 257 16.29 8.90 12.84
C GLU A 257 15.23 7.85 13.20
N ALA A 258 15.37 6.61 12.72
CA ALA A 258 14.49 5.50 13.10
C ALA A 258 14.59 5.15 14.60
N ILE A 259 15.66 5.60 15.29
CA ILE A 259 15.90 5.37 16.70
C ILE A 259 15.30 6.50 17.54
N PRO A 260 14.45 6.19 18.54
CA PRO A 260 13.92 7.19 19.46
C PRO A 260 15.03 7.95 20.18
N SER A 261 15.00 9.28 20.09
CA SER A 261 15.93 10.19 20.78
C SER A 261 15.66 10.29 22.28
N ILE A 262 14.44 9.98 22.72
CA ILE A 262 14.04 9.95 24.13
C ILE A 262 14.36 8.58 24.74
N GLN A 263 14.93 8.57 25.94
CA GLN A 263 15.17 7.38 26.73
C GLN A 263 14.00 7.06 27.66
N GLU A 264 13.34 8.07 28.22
CA GLU A 264 12.30 7.92 29.23
C GLU A 264 11.46 9.21 29.33
N TYR A 265 10.14 9.09 29.41
CA TYR A 265 9.22 10.19 29.69
C TYR A 265 8.96 10.33 31.20
N LYS A 266 8.82 11.58 31.66
CA LYS A 266 8.53 11.92 33.07
C LYS A 266 7.57 13.09 33.15
N TYR A 267 6.59 13.00 34.03
CA TYR A 267 5.70 14.10 34.34
C TYR A 267 6.40 15.16 35.22
N VAL A 268 6.47 16.40 34.73
CA VAL A 268 7.10 17.54 35.42
C VAL A 268 6.03 18.33 36.15
N LYS A 269 5.78 17.97 37.42
CA LYS A 269 4.74 18.58 38.28
C LYS A 269 4.80 20.10 38.37
N SER A 270 5.99 20.70 38.32
CA SER A 270 6.17 22.15 38.46
C SER A 270 5.71 22.94 37.24
N LYS A 271 5.73 22.32 36.05
CA LYS A 271 5.35 22.94 34.78
C LYS A 271 4.05 22.41 34.22
N ASP A 272 3.52 21.33 34.81
CA ASP A 272 2.36 20.59 34.31
C ASP A 272 2.54 20.11 32.86
N THR A 273 3.73 19.57 32.57
CA THR A 273 4.08 19.05 31.24
C THR A 273 4.76 17.70 31.32
N VAL A 274 4.65 16.90 30.27
CA VAL A 274 5.49 15.71 30.08
C VAL A 274 6.84 16.16 29.52
N GLY A 275 7.92 15.75 30.18
CA GLY A 275 9.29 15.96 29.71
C GLY A 275 9.93 14.63 29.33
N GLY A 276 10.93 14.65 28.43
CA GLY A 276 11.69 13.47 28.03
C GLY A 276 13.15 13.58 28.43
N LYS A 277 13.70 12.52 29.03
CA LYS A 277 15.15 12.37 29.23
C LYS A 277 15.78 11.96 27.90
N GLN A 278 16.73 12.73 27.41
CA GLN A 278 17.44 12.42 26.16
C GLN A 278 18.31 11.16 26.31
N LYS A 279 18.29 10.31 25.28
CA LYS A 279 19.17 9.15 25.15
C LYS A 279 20.59 9.61 24.87
N LYS A 280 21.58 8.87 25.40
CA LYS A 280 22.99 9.19 25.15
C LYS A 280 23.34 8.90 23.69
N GLN A 281 24.13 9.78 23.09
CA GLN A 281 24.59 9.61 21.70
C GLN A 281 25.32 8.28 21.47
N ALA A 282 26.09 7.78 22.46
CA ALA A 282 26.74 6.48 22.37
C ALA A 282 25.75 5.31 22.25
N GLU A 283 24.64 5.35 23.02
CA GLU A 283 23.60 4.32 22.98
C GLU A 283 22.85 4.31 21.64
N ILE A 284 22.59 5.50 21.06
CA ILE A 284 21.98 5.63 19.72
C ILE A 284 22.90 5.00 18.66
N LYS A 285 24.18 5.34 18.68
CA LYS A 285 25.17 4.82 17.71
C LYS A 285 25.31 3.31 17.80
N GLU A 286 25.35 2.78 19.02
CA GLU A 286 25.47 1.34 19.25
C GLU A 286 24.24 0.59 18.72
N LEU A 287 23.03 1.08 19.03
CA LEU A 287 21.79 0.50 18.53
C LEU A 287 21.67 0.61 17.02
N TYR A 288 22.09 1.71 16.41
CA TYR A 288 22.06 1.87 14.96
C TYR A 288 22.97 0.88 14.23
N GLN A 289 24.19 0.67 14.75
CA GLN A 289 25.08 -0.35 14.23
C GLN A 289 24.49 -1.76 14.37
N ASP A 290 23.82 -2.04 15.49
CA ASP A 290 23.17 -3.33 15.72
C ASP A 290 22.00 -3.55 14.74
N ILE A 291 21.19 -2.52 14.47
CA ILE A 291 20.10 -2.55 13.48
C ILE A 291 20.65 -2.85 12.08
N ILE A 292 21.67 -2.12 11.61
CA ILE A 292 22.28 -2.36 10.29
C ILE A 292 22.77 -3.81 10.18
N ALA A 293 23.42 -4.30 11.23
CA ALA A 293 23.90 -5.67 11.28
C ALA A 293 22.76 -6.70 11.29
N ALA A 294 21.68 -6.42 12.04
CA ALA A 294 20.50 -7.26 12.13
C ALA A 294 19.78 -7.38 10.79
N VAL A 295 19.53 -6.25 10.10
CA VAL A 295 18.90 -6.24 8.76
C VAL A 295 19.74 -7.05 7.78
N CYS A 296 21.05 -6.83 7.72
CA CYS A 296 21.94 -7.57 6.82
C CYS A 296 21.90 -9.09 7.05
N LEU A 297 22.07 -9.53 8.30
CA LEU A 297 22.05 -10.96 8.63
C LEU A 297 20.67 -11.58 8.41
N ARG A 298 19.60 -10.84 8.72
CA ARG A 298 18.22 -11.25 8.49
C ARG A 298 17.95 -11.46 7.00
N THR A 299 18.25 -10.49 6.16
CA THR A 299 18.00 -10.59 4.71
C THR A 299 18.70 -11.79 4.11
N ILE A 300 19.96 -12.05 4.51
CA ILE A 300 20.71 -13.22 4.05
C ILE A 300 20.07 -14.52 4.54
N HIS A 301 19.61 -14.55 5.79
CA HIS A 301 18.92 -15.71 6.36
C HIS A 301 17.61 -16.01 5.61
N GLU A 302 16.76 -15.00 5.40
CA GLU A 302 15.45 -15.11 4.73
C GLU A 302 15.61 -15.74 3.34
N VAL A 303 16.55 -15.24 2.52
CA VAL A 303 16.74 -15.75 1.14
C VAL A 303 17.36 -17.15 1.11
N PHE A 304 18.27 -17.48 2.04
CA PHE A 304 18.84 -18.83 2.10
C PHE A 304 17.85 -19.86 2.64
N GLU A 305 17.05 -19.49 3.63
CA GLU A 305 16.01 -20.35 4.19
C GLU A 305 14.92 -20.63 3.16
N ALA A 306 14.46 -19.59 2.46
CA ALA A 306 13.39 -19.70 1.49
C ALA A 306 13.79 -20.42 0.18
N ASP A 307 15.08 -20.69 -0.07
CA ASP A 307 15.58 -21.28 -1.31
C ASP A 307 15.21 -22.78 -1.47
N GLN A 308 13.98 -23.03 -1.88
CA GLN A 308 13.43 -24.37 -2.14
C GLN A 308 14.05 -25.06 -3.37
N GLY A 309 14.58 -24.29 -4.32
CA GLY A 309 15.10 -24.80 -5.59
C GLY A 309 16.58 -25.18 -5.57
N ASN A 310 17.27 -24.93 -4.45
CA ASN A 310 18.72 -24.92 -4.36
C ASN A 310 19.34 -24.11 -5.52
N ALA A 311 18.76 -22.94 -5.75
CA ALA A 311 19.15 -22.02 -6.79
C ALA A 311 20.30 -21.12 -6.34
N ILE A 312 20.46 -20.88 -5.03
CA ILE A 312 21.38 -19.89 -4.50
C ILE A 312 22.51 -20.60 -3.75
N ASP A 313 23.75 -20.48 -4.23
CA ASP A 313 24.93 -20.94 -3.51
C ASP A 313 25.65 -19.74 -2.83
N LEU A 314 25.42 -18.52 -3.33
CA LEU A 314 26.10 -17.30 -2.89
C LEU A 314 25.13 -16.11 -2.79
N VAL A 315 25.28 -15.29 -1.75
CA VAL A 315 24.53 -14.03 -1.61
C VAL A 315 25.51 -12.88 -1.43
N THR A 316 25.30 -11.82 -2.23
CA THR A 316 25.89 -10.51 -1.98
C THR A 316 24.81 -9.55 -1.49
N PHE A 317 25.02 -8.95 -0.33
CA PHE A 317 24.13 -7.94 0.24
C PHE A 317 24.86 -6.59 0.32
N ASN A 318 24.25 -5.56 -0.25
CA ASN A 318 24.71 -4.18 -0.24
C ASN A 318 23.64 -3.29 0.40
N GLY A 319 23.90 -2.83 1.63
CA GLY A 319 22.97 -1.96 2.36
C GLY A 319 23.32 -0.49 2.15
N TYR A 320 22.35 0.30 1.68
CA TYR A 320 22.53 1.73 1.41
C TYR A 320 21.51 2.59 2.16
N VAL A 321 21.78 3.89 2.28
CA VAL A 321 20.82 4.88 2.76
C VAL A 321 20.62 5.92 1.67
N GLU A 322 19.40 6.39 1.46
CA GLU A 322 19.12 7.57 0.62
C GLU A 322 19.04 8.79 1.54
N THR A 323 19.84 9.81 1.24
CA THR A 323 19.86 11.05 2.02
C THR A 323 20.34 12.21 1.16
N VAL A 324 20.31 13.42 1.72
CA VAL A 324 20.89 14.62 1.11
C VAL A 324 22.26 14.88 1.74
N ASP A 325 23.28 15.07 0.92
CA ASP A 325 24.60 15.50 1.36
C ASP A 325 24.53 16.92 1.95
N PRO A 326 24.85 17.12 3.24
CA PRO A 326 24.77 18.44 3.87
C PRO A 326 25.72 19.48 3.26
N SER A 327 26.81 19.03 2.62
CA SER A 327 27.84 19.90 2.05
C SER A 327 27.50 20.36 0.64
N THR A 328 26.78 19.54 -0.14
CA THR A 328 26.45 19.83 -1.55
C THR A 328 24.96 20.05 -1.80
N GLY A 329 24.09 19.67 -0.87
CA GLY A 329 22.63 19.72 -1.00
C GLY A 329 22.06 18.74 -2.04
N LYS A 330 22.87 17.79 -2.52
CA LYS A 330 22.47 16.81 -3.54
C LYS A 330 22.02 15.51 -2.89
N ASP A 331 21.10 14.82 -3.55
CA ASP A 331 20.74 13.45 -3.18
C ASP A 331 21.94 12.51 -3.39
N ILE A 332 22.24 11.72 -2.36
CA ILE A 332 23.31 10.74 -2.34
C ILE A 332 22.79 9.39 -1.86
N LYS A 333 23.49 8.32 -2.27
CA LYS A 333 23.21 6.93 -1.90
C LYS A 333 24.44 6.25 -1.28
N PRO A 334 24.89 6.65 -0.07
CA PRO A 334 26.02 5.99 0.60
C PRO A 334 25.68 4.54 0.97
N PHE A 335 26.55 3.61 0.59
CA PHE A 335 26.53 2.24 1.09
C PHE A 335 27.16 2.18 2.48
N LEU A 336 26.48 1.57 3.45
CA LEU A 336 26.96 1.45 4.82
C LEU A 336 27.48 0.05 5.16
N ILE A 337 27.09 -0.95 4.38
CA ILE A 337 27.51 -2.34 4.56
C ILE A 337 27.53 -3.07 3.23
N SER A 338 28.53 -3.91 3.03
CA SER A 338 28.59 -4.86 1.93
C SER A 338 29.16 -6.18 2.41
N ILE A 339 28.54 -7.29 2.04
CA ILE A 339 28.98 -8.64 2.40
C ILE A 339 28.70 -9.58 1.24
N ARG A 340 29.61 -10.53 1.00
CA ARG A 340 29.46 -11.62 0.05
C ARG A 340 29.70 -12.94 0.79
N VAL A 341 28.70 -13.80 0.84
CA VAL A 341 28.72 -14.98 1.69
C VAL A 341 28.16 -16.22 0.99
N VAL A 342 28.86 -17.34 1.20
CA VAL A 342 28.53 -18.67 0.69
C VAL A 342 27.50 -19.35 1.61
N LYS A 343 26.50 -20.02 1.03
CA LYS A 343 25.38 -20.64 1.74
C LYS A 343 25.83 -21.66 2.78
N GLU A 344 26.77 -22.53 2.44
CA GLU A 344 27.29 -23.57 3.35
C GLU A 344 27.90 -22.93 4.60
N ARG A 345 28.75 -21.91 4.40
CA ARG A 345 29.42 -21.20 5.50
C ARG A 345 28.44 -20.45 6.39
N PHE A 346 27.39 -19.86 5.82
CA PHE A 346 26.37 -19.15 6.59
C PHE A 346 25.50 -20.12 7.39
N SER A 347 25.16 -21.27 6.81
CA SER A 347 24.28 -22.28 7.41
C SER A 347 24.88 -22.95 8.66
N GLU A 348 26.20 -22.91 8.82
CA GLU A 348 26.90 -23.40 10.02
C GLU A 348 26.74 -22.47 11.24
N ILE A 349 26.24 -21.24 11.05
CA ILE A 349 26.17 -20.22 12.08
C ILE A 349 24.84 -20.32 12.84
N ASP A 350 24.90 -20.52 14.15
CA ASP A 350 23.73 -20.40 15.03
C ASP A 350 23.41 -18.92 15.31
N LEU A 351 22.60 -18.30 14.45
CA LEU A 351 22.20 -16.89 14.54
C LEU A 351 21.54 -16.51 15.88
N LYS A 352 21.04 -17.47 16.67
CA LYS A 352 20.44 -17.19 17.99
C LYS A 352 21.48 -16.86 19.07
N ARG A 353 22.76 -17.18 18.83
CA ARG A 353 23.83 -17.12 19.84
C ARG A 353 25.00 -16.22 19.45
N ILE A 354 24.90 -15.51 18.33
CA ILE A 354 25.98 -14.67 17.82
C ILE A 354 25.95 -13.25 18.38
N GLU A 355 27.13 -12.63 18.39
CA GLU A 355 27.25 -11.17 18.42
C GLU A 355 27.30 -10.68 16.96
N LYS A 356 26.33 -9.85 16.56
CA LYS A 356 26.07 -9.51 15.15
C LYS A 356 27.28 -8.90 14.45
N LYS A 357 27.99 -7.98 15.12
CA LYS A 357 29.14 -7.29 14.53
C LYS A 357 30.33 -8.25 14.37
N ALA A 358 30.60 -9.10 15.36
CA ALA A 358 31.63 -10.12 15.28
C ALA A 358 31.33 -11.16 14.20
N CYS A 359 30.07 -11.57 14.06
CA CYS A 359 29.61 -12.46 13.00
C CYS A 359 29.92 -11.87 11.62
N LEU A 360 29.50 -10.63 11.37
CA LEU A 360 29.76 -9.92 10.12
C LEU A 360 31.25 -9.77 9.81
N ARG A 361 32.07 -9.41 10.81
CA ARG A 361 33.53 -9.36 10.64
C ARG A 361 34.10 -10.72 10.25
N ASN A 362 33.67 -11.79 10.91
CA ASN A 362 34.12 -13.14 10.60
C ASN A 362 33.73 -13.55 9.17
N LEU A 363 32.52 -13.21 8.75
CA LEU A 363 32.02 -13.46 7.40
C LEU A 363 32.72 -12.62 6.31
N GLY A 364 33.52 -11.62 6.68
CA GLY A 364 34.23 -10.75 5.74
C GLY A 364 33.39 -9.57 5.24
N ALA A 365 32.40 -9.14 6.02
CA ALA A 365 31.63 -7.94 5.72
C ALA A 365 32.50 -6.68 5.79
N THR A 366 32.34 -5.80 4.82
CA THR A 366 32.81 -4.41 4.88
C THR A 366 31.69 -3.57 5.48
N VAL A 367 31.87 -3.14 6.73
CA VAL A 367 30.91 -2.31 7.46
C VAL A 367 31.48 -0.91 7.64
N SER A 368 30.65 0.12 7.46
CA SER A 368 31.03 1.50 7.75
C SER A 368 31.52 1.63 9.19
N PRO A 369 32.66 2.30 9.44
CA PRO A 369 33.14 2.54 10.79
C PRO A 369 32.27 3.56 11.52
N ARG A 370 31.59 4.45 10.78
CA ARG A 370 30.71 5.51 11.30
C ARG A 370 29.40 5.57 10.50
N PRO A 371 28.53 4.55 10.62
CA PRO A 371 27.27 4.56 9.89
C PRO A 371 26.37 5.69 10.38
N ASP A 372 26.49 6.13 11.64
CA ASP A 372 25.79 7.28 12.22
C ASP A 372 26.08 8.59 11.46
N GLU A 373 27.26 8.70 10.86
CA GLU A 373 27.67 9.84 10.03
C GLU A 373 27.58 9.54 8.53
N LEU A 374 26.92 8.43 8.16
CA LEU A 374 26.74 7.97 6.79
C LEU A 374 28.06 7.85 6.01
N GLN A 375 29.15 7.50 6.71
CA GLN A 375 30.44 7.30 6.06
C GLN A 375 30.36 6.10 5.10
N PRO A 376 30.56 6.29 3.79
CA PRO A 376 30.32 5.24 2.82
C PRO A 376 31.43 4.17 2.82
N VAL A 377 31.05 2.94 2.46
CA VAL A 377 31.95 1.85 2.08
C VAL A 377 31.75 1.48 0.62
N LYS A 378 32.76 0.94 -0.04
CA LYS A 378 32.63 0.45 -1.42
C LYS A 378 31.94 -0.92 -1.42
N PRO A 379 30.90 -1.15 -2.25
CA PRO A 379 30.33 -2.48 -2.48
C PRO A 379 31.39 -3.49 -2.93
N ILE A 380 31.35 -4.72 -2.39
CA ILE A 380 32.24 -5.82 -2.79
C ILE A 380 31.94 -6.25 -4.24
N VAL A 381 30.66 -6.25 -4.60
CA VAL A 381 30.18 -6.44 -5.97
C VAL A 381 29.18 -5.33 -6.25
N GLU A 382 29.37 -4.62 -7.36
CA GLU A 382 28.46 -3.56 -7.79
C GLU A 382 27.24 -4.21 -8.46
N PHE A 383 26.03 -3.76 -8.09
CA PHE A 383 24.77 -4.40 -8.53
C PHE A 383 24.65 -4.42 -10.06
N ASP A 384 25.02 -3.32 -10.70
CA ASP A 384 24.90 -3.17 -12.15
C ASP A 384 25.88 -4.09 -12.90
N MET A 385 27.00 -4.53 -12.29
CA MET A 385 27.91 -5.51 -12.89
C MET A 385 27.32 -6.93 -12.96
N VAL A 386 26.32 -7.23 -12.13
CA VAL A 386 25.69 -8.56 -12.05
C VAL A 386 24.34 -8.61 -12.73
N ASP A 387 23.62 -7.49 -12.78
CA ASP A 387 22.39 -7.42 -13.55
C ASP A 387 22.70 -7.51 -15.05
N LYS A 388 22.38 -8.67 -15.66
CA LYS A 388 22.53 -8.91 -17.11
C LYS A 388 21.83 -7.85 -17.99
N ARG A 389 20.88 -7.09 -17.42
CA ARG A 389 20.20 -5.98 -18.09
C ARG A 389 20.99 -4.68 -18.05
N PHE A 390 21.89 -4.51 -17.09
CA PHE A 390 22.59 -3.26 -16.77
C PHE A 390 24.11 -3.38 -16.70
N VAL A 391 24.73 -4.50 -17.09
CA VAL A 391 26.21 -4.65 -17.14
C VAL A 391 26.83 -3.43 -17.81
N ASP A 392 27.31 -2.53 -16.96
CA ASP A 392 28.03 -1.35 -17.37
C ASP A 392 29.33 -1.82 -18.01
N GLN A 393 29.64 -1.27 -19.17
CA GLN A 393 30.76 -1.70 -20.00
C GLN A 393 32.11 -1.23 -19.44
N GLN A 394 32.43 -1.53 -18.18
CA GLN A 394 33.74 -1.25 -17.63
C GLN A 394 34.30 -2.46 -16.86
N ASP A 395 35.48 -2.88 -17.33
CA ASP A 395 36.35 -3.95 -16.84
C ASP A 395 35.75 -5.36 -17.00
N VAL A 396 36.10 -6.15 -18.01
CA VAL A 396 37.30 -7.02 -17.93
C VAL A 396 37.84 -7.51 -19.30
N LEU A 397 37.29 -7.12 -20.47
CA LEU A 397 37.77 -7.68 -21.75
C LEU A 397 38.01 -6.63 -22.84
N THR A 398 39.10 -5.88 -22.66
CA THR A 398 39.80 -5.06 -23.67
C THR A 398 40.33 -5.88 -24.86
N GLU A 399 39.86 -7.11 -25.12
CA GLU A 399 40.44 -7.91 -26.21
C GLU A 399 39.47 -8.52 -27.23
N LEU A 400 38.15 -8.68 -27.02
CA LEU A 400 37.32 -9.44 -27.99
C LEU A 400 35.83 -9.04 -28.11
N ASP A 401 35.43 -7.79 -27.81
CA ASP A 401 34.03 -7.34 -28.01
C ASP A 401 33.76 -6.96 -29.48
N ASN A 402 33.16 -7.88 -30.24
CA ASN A 402 32.78 -7.69 -31.65
C ASN A 402 31.47 -6.88 -31.86
N ARG A 403 30.89 -6.26 -30.81
CA ARG A 403 29.66 -5.47 -30.95
C ARG A 403 29.94 -4.15 -31.69
N PRO A 404 29.12 -3.78 -32.70
CA PRO A 404 29.27 -2.52 -33.41
C PRO A 404 29.04 -1.34 -32.47
N ASN A 405 29.96 -0.38 -32.47
CA ASN A 405 29.82 0.88 -31.74
C ASN A 405 28.96 1.85 -32.57
N LEU A 406 27.87 2.35 -31.99
CA LEU A 406 26.96 3.29 -32.65
C LEU A 406 27.62 4.64 -32.95
N MET A 407 28.70 4.98 -32.23
CA MET A 407 29.48 6.19 -32.51
C MET A 407 30.41 6.02 -33.73
N ASP A 408 30.70 4.78 -34.15
CA ASP A 408 31.50 4.49 -35.36
C ASP A 408 30.65 4.59 -36.63
N LEU A 409 29.32 4.43 -36.51
CA LEU A 409 28.37 4.62 -37.61
C LEU A 409 28.32 6.07 -38.04
N ASN A 410 28.40 6.38 -39.33
CA ASN A 410 28.19 7.75 -39.79
C ASN A 410 26.74 8.23 -39.49
N PRO A 411 26.47 9.55 -39.50
CA PRO A 411 25.13 10.07 -39.15
C PRO A 411 23.98 9.44 -39.94
N PHE A 412 24.19 9.19 -41.23
CA PHE A 412 23.20 8.56 -42.10
C PHE A 412 22.97 7.08 -41.76
N GLU A 413 24.03 6.33 -41.43
CA GLU A 413 23.93 4.95 -40.94
C GLU A 413 23.19 4.86 -39.60
N PHE A 414 23.40 5.84 -38.72
CA PHE A 414 22.69 5.92 -37.45
C PHE A 414 21.20 6.23 -37.63
N GLU A 415 20.85 7.18 -38.51
CA GLU A 415 19.46 7.47 -38.89
C GLU A 415 18.76 6.21 -39.46
N ASN A 416 19.46 5.48 -40.34
CA ASN A 416 18.96 4.23 -40.91
C ASN A 416 18.72 3.15 -39.86
N LEU A 417 19.62 3.02 -38.88
CA LEU A 417 19.48 2.09 -37.77
C LEU A 417 18.21 2.39 -36.96
N VAL A 418 18.00 3.65 -36.61
CA VAL A 418 16.83 4.10 -35.85
C VAL A 418 15.54 3.87 -36.64
N ALA A 419 15.51 4.16 -37.94
CA ALA A 419 14.36 3.88 -38.79
C ALA A 419 14.04 2.37 -38.83
N ASN A 420 15.05 1.52 -38.99
CA ASN A 420 14.89 0.06 -39.01
C ASN A 420 14.43 -0.51 -37.66
N LEU A 421 14.90 0.06 -36.54
CA LEU A 421 14.45 -0.30 -35.20
C LEU A 421 12.93 -0.13 -35.08
N PHE A 422 12.40 1.05 -35.40
CA PHE A 422 10.97 1.33 -35.31
C PHE A 422 10.13 0.52 -36.32
N SER A 423 10.70 0.22 -37.49
CA SER A 423 10.08 -0.71 -38.44
C SER A 423 9.88 -2.10 -37.84
N LYS A 424 10.92 -2.65 -37.21
CA LYS A 424 10.86 -3.95 -36.52
C LYS A 424 9.93 -3.94 -35.31
N MET A 425 9.73 -2.79 -34.69
CA MET A 425 8.76 -2.60 -33.60
C MET A 425 7.30 -2.47 -34.09
N GLY A 426 7.05 -2.61 -35.39
CA GLY A 426 5.70 -2.69 -35.96
C GLY A 426 5.15 -1.36 -36.50
N LEU A 427 5.98 -0.32 -36.64
CA LEU A 427 5.60 0.91 -37.32
C LEU A 427 5.85 0.78 -38.83
N ASP A 428 4.93 1.29 -39.66
CA ASP A 428 5.14 1.37 -41.11
C ASP A 428 6.03 2.59 -41.42
N THR A 429 7.34 2.38 -41.45
CA THR A 429 8.36 3.43 -41.62
C THR A 429 8.65 3.68 -43.10
N LYS A 430 8.56 4.93 -43.54
CA LYS A 430 9.03 5.39 -44.85
C LYS A 430 10.19 6.37 -44.66
N GLN A 431 11.36 6.01 -45.18
CA GLN A 431 12.51 6.92 -45.17
C GLN A 431 12.24 8.13 -46.07
N THR A 432 12.53 9.32 -45.55
CA THR A 432 12.47 10.58 -46.28
C THR A 432 13.75 10.72 -47.10
N ARG A 433 13.64 11.20 -48.36
CA ARG A 433 14.84 11.48 -49.17
C ARG A 433 15.42 12.83 -48.76
N SER A 434 16.50 12.77 -47.98
CA SER A 434 17.54 13.77 -47.73
C SER A 434 17.24 15.27 -47.99
N THR A 435 17.38 16.05 -46.91
CA THR A 435 17.95 17.41 -46.86
C THR A 435 17.19 18.62 -47.44
N LYS A 436 15.86 18.60 -47.51
CA LYS A 436 15.07 19.85 -47.64
C LYS A 436 13.95 20.07 -46.61
N ASP A 437 13.61 19.06 -45.83
CA ASP A 437 12.42 19.08 -44.97
C ASP A 437 12.78 19.21 -43.48
N GLY A 438 13.43 20.31 -43.09
CA GLY A 438 13.42 20.78 -41.70
C GLY A 438 14.05 19.88 -40.61
N GLY A 439 14.81 18.85 -40.98
CA GLY A 439 15.49 17.95 -40.02
C GLY A 439 14.69 16.71 -39.62
N VAL A 440 13.82 16.19 -40.50
CA VAL A 440 13.12 14.91 -40.33
C VAL A 440 13.96 13.75 -40.88
N ASP A 441 14.30 12.81 -40.00
CA ASP A 441 15.15 11.66 -40.36
C ASP A 441 14.31 10.44 -40.77
N ALA A 442 13.13 10.25 -40.17
CA ALA A 442 12.15 9.27 -40.64
C ALA A 442 10.70 9.67 -40.34
N ILE A 443 9.79 9.26 -41.22
CA ILE A 443 8.35 9.34 -41.00
C ILE A 443 7.81 7.92 -40.87
N ALA A 444 7.08 7.65 -39.79
CA ALA A 444 6.49 6.36 -39.52
C ALA A 444 4.97 6.48 -39.33
N PHE A 445 4.23 5.42 -39.66
CA PHE A 445 2.80 5.35 -39.44
C PHE A 445 2.47 4.22 -38.45
N ASP A 446 1.80 4.58 -37.37
CA ASP A 446 1.23 3.59 -36.46
C ASP A 446 -0.11 3.10 -37.02
N THR A 447 -0.19 1.81 -37.31
CA THR A 447 -1.32 1.17 -38.01
C THR A 447 -2.46 0.75 -37.06
N ARG A 448 -2.31 0.96 -35.74
CA ARG A 448 -3.32 0.58 -34.74
C ARG A 448 -4.62 1.39 -34.93
N PRO A 449 -5.80 0.75 -35.02
CA PRO A 449 -7.07 1.46 -35.07
C PRO A 449 -7.27 2.30 -33.79
N VAL A 450 -7.82 3.52 -33.92
CA VAL A 450 -8.13 4.48 -32.82
C VAL A 450 -6.94 5.28 -32.26
N LEU A 451 -5.75 4.69 -32.12
CA LEU A 451 -4.54 5.36 -31.58
C LEU A 451 -3.48 5.67 -32.66
N GLY A 452 -3.62 5.09 -33.85
CA GLY A 452 -2.68 5.21 -34.95
C GLY A 452 -2.62 6.62 -35.54
N GLY A 453 -1.51 6.94 -36.19
CA GLY A 453 -1.24 8.28 -36.71
C GLY A 453 0.17 8.43 -37.28
N LYS A 454 0.45 9.61 -37.82
CA LYS A 454 1.78 9.94 -38.35
C LYS A 454 2.74 10.25 -37.20
N VAL A 455 3.90 9.61 -37.20
CA VAL A 455 4.97 9.76 -36.22
C VAL A 455 6.21 10.32 -36.91
N VAL A 456 6.78 11.39 -36.36
CA VAL A 456 8.05 11.97 -36.83
C VAL A 456 9.17 11.50 -35.93
N ILE A 457 10.21 10.94 -36.52
CA ILE A 457 11.37 10.42 -35.80
C ILE A 457 12.59 11.25 -36.21
N GLN A 458 13.35 11.69 -35.21
CA GLN A 458 14.61 12.41 -35.39
C GLN A 458 15.70 11.73 -34.57
N ALA A 459 16.88 11.53 -35.16
CA ALA A 459 18.02 10.86 -34.59
C ALA A 459 19.22 11.81 -34.51
N LYS A 460 19.82 11.94 -33.32
CA LYS A 460 20.98 12.80 -33.05
C LYS A 460 22.14 11.99 -32.48
N ARG A 461 23.11 11.66 -33.33
CA ARG A 461 24.38 11.02 -32.93
C ARG A 461 25.34 12.05 -32.33
N TYR A 462 25.17 12.40 -31.05
CA TYR A 462 25.95 13.40 -30.33
C TYR A 462 26.79 12.79 -29.20
N LYS A 463 27.89 13.44 -28.84
CA LYS A 463 28.66 13.14 -27.63
C LYS A 463 28.07 13.81 -26.39
N ASN A 464 27.78 15.11 -26.51
CA ASN A 464 27.28 15.94 -25.41
C ASN A 464 25.76 15.83 -25.23
N PRO A 465 25.26 16.11 -24.02
CA PRO A 465 23.82 16.11 -23.77
C PRO A 465 23.04 17.00 -24.73
N VAL A 466 21.93 16.48 -25.25
CA VAL A 466 21.04 17.17 -26.17
C VAL A 466 20.22 18.20 -25.39
N GLY A 467 20.34 19.47 -25.77
CA GLY A 467 19.62 20.58 -25.16
C GLY A 467 18.18 20.74 -25.66
N VAL A 468 17.44 21.63 -25.00
CA VAL A 468 16.02 21.93 -25.29
C VAL A 468 15.75 22.43 -26.72
N SER A 469 16.76 22.99 -27.40
CA SER A 469 16.62 23.46 -28.78
C SER A 469 16.19 22.33 -29.73
N ALA A 470 16.81 21.15 -29.64
CA ALA A 470 16.48 20.02 -30.49
C ALA A 470 15.04 19.52 -30.26
N VAL A 471 14.57 19.55 -29.01
CA VAL A 471 13.18 19.15 -28.68
C VAL A 471 12.17 20.17 -29.20
N ARG A 472 12.51 21.47 -29.15
CA ARG A 472 11.68 22.54 -29.73
C ARG A 472 11.60 22.44 -31.25
N ASP A 473 12.72 22.16 -31.90
CA ASP A 473 12.80 21.98 -33.35
C ASP A 473 11.94 20.79 -33.79
N LEU A 474 12.05 19.65 -33.09
CA LEU A 474 11.19 18.49 -33.34
C LEU A 474 9.70 18.84 -33.17
N TYR A 475 9.34 19.59 -32.13
CA TYR A 475 7.96 19.99 -31.92
C TYR A 475 7.43 20.86 -33.08
N GLY A 476 8.22 21.82 -33.57
CA GLY A 476 7.86 22.65 -34.72
C GLY A 476 7.67 21.80 -35.98
N THR A 477 8.55 20.84 -36.20
CA THR A 477 8.48 19.87 -37.29
C THR A 477 7.22 19.01 -37.22
N MET A 478 6.83 18.51 -36.04
CA MET A 478 5.59 17.74 -35.88
C MET A 478 4.36 18.54 -36.31
N MET A 479 4.30 19.83 -35.95
CA MET A 479 3.18 20.70 -36.31
C MET A 479 3.13 20.94 -37.82
N ASN A 480 4.29 21.16 -38.46
CA ASN A 480 4.37 21.35 -39.91
C ASN A 480 3.99 20.07 -40.69
N GLU A 481 4.40 18.92 -40.19
CA GLU A 481 4.15 17.61 -40.82
C GLU A 481 2.75 17.03 -40.50
N GLY A 482 2.01 17.63 -39.57
CA GLY A 482 0.72 17.12 -39.10
C GLY A 482 0.85 15.81 -38.32
N ALA A 483 1.96 15.61 -37.61
CA ALA A 483 2.26 14.38 -36.88
C ALA A 483 1.59 14.36 -35.50
N ASN A 484 1.04 13.20 -35.13
CA ASN A 484 0.39 12.96 -33.85
C ASN A 484 1.40 12.74 -32.72
N LYS A 485 2.62 12.28 -33.05
CA LYS A 485 3.69 11.99 -32.10
C LYS A 485 5.07 12.27 -32.68
N GLY A 486 6.00 12.73 -31.85
CA GLY A 486 7.41 12.91 -32.18
C GLY A 486 8.27 12.00 -31.33
N ILE A 487 9.35 11.48 -31.91
CA ILE A 487 10.34 10.68 -31.20
C ILE A 487 11.71 11.28 -31.49
N LEU A 488 12.40 11.72 -30.44
CA LEU A 488 13.79 12.15 -30.54
C LEU A 488 14.68 11.04 -29.97
N VAL A 489 15.64 10.58 -30.75
CA VAL A 489 16.58 9.53 -30.37
C VAL A 489 17.98 10.11 -30.33
N THR A 490 18.79 9.77 -29.32
CA THR A 490 20.19 10.20 -29.27
C THR A 490 21.12 9.11 -28.73
N THR A 491 22.41 9.19 -29.10
CA THR A 491 23.48 8.38 -28.51
C THR A 491 23.96 8.93 -27.16
N SER A 492 23.58 10.15 -26.77
CA SER A 492 23.95 10.78 -25.49
C SER A 492 22.75 10.82 -24.53
N ASN A 493 22.74 11.77 -23.61
CA ASN A 493 21.62 12.04 -22.69
C ASN A 493 20.89 13.33 -23.07
N TYR A 494 19.76 13.62 -22.43
CA TYR A 494 19.07 14.90 -22.55
C TYR A 494 19.35 15.80 -21.34
N GLY A 495 19.41 17.11 -21.56
CA GLY A 495 19.45 18.08 -20.47
C GLY A 495 18.10 18.19 -19.73
N LYS A 496 18.12 18.66 -18.48
CA LYS A 496 16.89 18.84 -17.67
C LYS A 496 15.80 19.64 -18.39
N ASP A 497 16.18 20.74 -19.06
CA ASP A 497 15.25 21.60 -19.81
C ASP A 497 14.57 20.89 -20.99
N ALA A 498 15.20 19.83 -21.54
CA ALA A 498 14.64 19.03 -22.63
C ALA A 498 13.50 18.13 -22.14
N TYR A 499 13.67 17.48 -20.97
CA TYR A 499 12.60 16.71 -20.31
C TYR A 499 11.46 17.61 -19.82
N ASP A 500 11.80 18.76 -19.21
CA ASP A 500 10.80 19.73 -18.74
C ASP A 500 9.93 20.25 -19.91
N PHE A 501 10.51 20.42 -21.12
CA PHE A 501 9.76 20.85 -22.29
C PHE A 501 8.87 19.76 -22.92
N SER A 502 9.23 18.48 -22.82
CA SER A 502 8.48 17.37 -23.45
C SER A 502 7.31 16.85 -22.62
N LYS A 503 7.28 17.08 -21.30
CA LYS A 503 6.31 16.51 -20.33
C LYS A 503 4.82 16.62 -20.74
N ASP A 504 4.42 17.75 -21.35
CA ASP A 504 3.04 18.02 -21.74
C ASP A 504 2.82 18.01 -23.27
N LYS A 505 3.77 17.45 -24.03
CA LYS A 505 3.73 17.41 -25.49
C LYS A 505 3.76 15.96 -25.96
N PRO A 506 3.21 15.65 -27.14
CA PRO A 506 3.29 14.30 -27.71
C PRO A 506 4.70 13.99 -28.25
N ILE A 507 5.73 14.20 -27.44
CA ILE A 507 7.14 13.96 -27.75
C ILE A 507 7.70 12.91 -26.79
N GLU A 508 8.34 11.90 -27.35
CA GLU A 508 9.08 10.88 -26.63
C GLU A 508 10.59 11.09 -26.82
N LEU A 509 11.34 11.03 -25.73
CA LEU A 509 12.79 11.20 -25.72
C LEU A 509 13.43 9.84 -25.42
N ILE A 510 14.34 9.41 -26.29
CA ILE A 510 15.05 8.14 -26.19
C ILE A 510 16.54 8.44 -26.14
N ASP A 511 17.11 8.37 -24.94
CA ASP A 511 18.54 8.56 -24.70
C ASP A 511 19.35 7.31 -25.08
N GLY A 512 20.68 7.40 -24.94
CA GLY A 512 21.58 6.32 -25.32
C GLY A 512 21.30 5.00 -24.58
N GLY A 513 20.92 5.07 -23.31
CA GLY A 513 20.55 3.89 -22.53
C GLY A 513 19.25 3.26 -23.05
N ALA A 514 18.21 4.07 -23.24
CA ALA A 514 16.93 3.62 -23.78
C ALA A 514 17.06 3.08 -25.22
N LEU A 515 17.92 3.68 -26.05
CA LEU A 515 18.21 3.22 -27.41
C LEU A 515 18.85 1.83 -27.42
N LEU A 516 19.85 1.59 -26.56
CA LEU A 516 20.50 0.29 -26.44
C LEU A 516 19.50 -0.80 -25.98
N TYR A 517 18.63 -0.46 -25.04
CA TYR A 517 17.54 -1.34 -24.61
C TYR A 517 16.60 -1.71 -25.77
N LEU A 518 16.15 -0.73 -26.56
CA LEU A 518 15.24 -0.98 -27.69
C LEU A 518 15.89 -1.82 -28.80
N LEU A 519 17.17 -1.58 -29.10
CA LEU A 519 17.93 -2.39 -30.06
C LEU A 519 18.03 -3.86 -29.61
N ASP A 520 18.21 -4.09 -28.31
CA ASP A 520 18.26 -5.44 -27.76
C ASP A 520 16.93 -6.18 -27.90
N GLN A 521 15.81 -5.50 -27.69
CA GLN A 521 14.46 -6.07 -27.87
C GLN A 521 14.21 -6.59 -29.30
N VAL A 522 14.86 -6.00 -30.31
CA VAL A 522 14.78 -6.42 -31.71
C VAL A 522 15.95 -7.32 -32.15
N GLY A 523 16.73 -7.84 -31.19
CA GLY A 523 17.83 -8.77 -31.39
C GLY A 523 19.11 -8.14 -31.94
N VAL A 524 19.28 -6.82 -31.83
CA VAL A 524 20.46 -6.09 -32.30
C VAL A 524 21.33 -5.70 -31.11
N LYS A 525 22.49 -6.35 -30.97
CA LYS A 525 23.50 -5.99 -29.95
C LYS A 525 24.35 -4.83 -30.47
N ALA A 526 24.39 -3.72 -29.77
CA ALA A 526 25.23 -2.56 -30.07
C ALA A 526 25.85 -1.98 -28.79
N ARG A 527 26.82 -1.07 -28.93
CA ARG A 527 27.44 -0.33 -27.83
C ARG A 527 27.58 1.15 -28.17
N ILE A 528 27.69 2.02 -27.18
CA ILE A 528 27.98 3.46 -27.39
C ILE A 528 29.27 3.79 -26.65
N ILE A 529 30.36 3.97 -27.40
CA ILE A 529 31.64 4.42 -26.88
C ILE A 529 31.99 5.73 -27.57
N PHE A 530 32.09 6.80 -26.78
CA PHE A 530 32.46 8.10 -27.30
C PHE A 530 33.96 8.12 -27.64
N PRO A 531 34.36 8.63 -28.82
CA PRO A 531 35.77 8.82 -29.15
C PRO A 531 36.42 9.75 -28.11
N GLU A 532 37.63 9.41 -27.65
CA GLU A 532 38.43 10.30 -26.81
C GLU A 532 38.66 11.65 -27.54
N ASP A 533 38.54 12.75 -26.80
CA ASP A 533 38.79 14.08 -27.35
C ASP A 533 40.33 14.27 -27.45
N ASN A 534 40.85 14.27 -28.68
CA ASN A 534 42.23 14.68 -28.99
C ASN A 534 42.40 16.20 -28.95
#